data_AF-A0A2E9C9F9-F1
#
_entry.id   AF-A0A2E9C9F9-F1
#
_cell.length_a   1.000
_cell.length_b   1.000
_cell.length_c   1.000
_cell.angle_alpha   90.00
_cell.angle_beta   90.00
_cell.angle_gamma   90.00
#
_symmetry.space_group_name_H-M   'P 1'
#
loop_
_entity.id
_entity.type
_entity.pdbx_description
1 polymer ?
#
loop_
_entity_poly.entity_id
_entity_poly.type
_entity_poly.pdbx_seq_one_letter_code
_entity_poly.pdbx_strand_id
1 'polypeptide(L)' 'GLGGAVAEHVVSSTPVPIEKIGVQDRFGESAGAEEMLEMMGLKSHHICDAVKNVIARKV' A
#
# COMPACT_ATOMS: atom_id res chain seq x y z
N GLY A 1 -8.07 2.83 8.33
CA GLY A 1 -7.11 1.71 8.48
C GLY A 1 -5.71 2.25 8.71
N LEU A 2 -4.68 1.39 8.80
CA LEU A 2 -3.30 1.78 9.13
C LEU A 2 -2.75 2.91 8.25
N GLY A 3 -2.86 2.78 6.93
CA GLY A 3 -2.33 3.79 6.01
C GLY A 3 -2.97 5.18 6.15
N GLY A 4 -4.24 5.24 6.58
CA GLY A 4 -4.91 6.52 6.87
C GLY A 4 -4.38 7.16 8.15
N ALA A 5 -4.30 6.39 9.23
CA ALA A 5 -3.78 6.86 10.52
C ALA A 5 -2.33 7.38 10.41
N VAL A 6 -1.47 6.68 9.65
CA VAL A 6 -0.10 7.14 9.40
C VAL A 6 -0.10 8.41 8.55
N ALA A 7 -0.93 8.49 7.50
CA ALA A 7 -1.00 9.69 6.66
C ALA A 7 -1.46 10.93 7.43
N GLU A 8 -2.46 10.81 8.30
CA GLU A 8 -2.93 11.89 9.17
C GLU A 8 -1.83 12.41 10.11
N HIS A 9 -1.07 11.50 10.72
CA HIS A 9 0.04 11.89 11.60
C HIS A 9 1.19 12.53 10.83
N VAL A 10 1.56 11.97 9.68
CA VAL A 10 2.68 12.47 8.86
C VAL A 10 2.35 13.84 8.27
N VAL A 11 1.14 14.04 7.73
CA VAL A 11 0.77 15.32 7.11
C VAL A 11 0.64 16.46 8.12
N SER A 12 0.37 16.16 9.39
CA SER A 12 0.30 17.16 10.46
C SER A 12 1.66 17.58 11.02
N SER A 13 2.74 16.85 10.69
CA SER A 13 4.08 17.08 11.25
C SER A 13 5.13 17.36 10.18
N THR A 14 5.44 16.38 9.34
CA THR A 14 6.45 16.48 8.27
C THR A 14 5.95 15.71 7.05
N PRO A 15 5.27 16.37 6.11
CA PRO A 15 4.75 15.72 4.92
C PRO A 15 5.87 15.03 4.14
N VAL A 16 5.72 13.73 3.92
CA VAL A 16 6.60 12.93 3.06
C VAL A 16 5.75 12.11 2.09
N PRO A 17 6.30 11.69 0.94
CA PRO A 17 5.60 10.77 0.04
C PRO A 17 5.18 9.50 0.78
N ILE A 18 3.92 9.09 0.61
CA ILE A 18 3.34 7.89 1.22
C ILE A 18 2.81 7.00 0.10
N GLU A 19 3.07 5.70 0.21
CA GLU A 19 2.39 4.67 -0.59
C GLU A 19 1.65 3.71 0.34
N LYS A 20 0.39 3.40 -0.02
CA LYS A 20 -0.48 2.52 0.79
C LYS A 20 -0.63 1.18 0.09
N ILE A 21 -0.19 0.11 0.76
CA ILE A 21 -0.47 -1.27 0.34
C ILE A 21 -1.62 -1.82 1.19
N GLY A 22 -2.66 -2.31 0.52
CA GLY A 22 -3.91 -2.77 1.11
C GLY A 22 -4.93 -3.04 0.02
N VAL A 23 -6.07 -3.61 0.40
CA VAL A 23 -7.18 -3.85 -0.53
C VAL A 23 -7.71 -2.51 -1.06
N GLN A 24 -7.75 -2.39 -2.39
CA GLN A 24 -8.10 -1.15 -3.09
C GLN A 24 -9.62 -0.97 -3.21
N ASP A 25 -10.30 -0.78 -2.08
CA ASP A 25 -11.76 -0.57 -2.01
C ASP A 25 -12.56 -1.53 -2.90
N ARG A 26 -12.24 -2.81 -2.76
CA ARG A 26 -12.84 -3.93 -3.49
C ARG A 26 -13.37 -4.95 -2.52
N PHE A 27 -14.45 -5.62 -2.92
CA PHE A 27 -14.96 -6.78 -2.21
C PHE A 27 -14.04 -7.99 -2.41
N GLY A 28 -14.14 -8.95 -1.49
CA GLY A 28 -13.48 -10.24 -1.63
C GLY A 28 -14.03 -11.03 -2.82
N GLU A 29 -13.16 -11.76 -3.48
CA GLU A 29 -13.49 -12.65 -4.59
C GLU A 29 -13.11 -14.09 -4.20
N SER A 30 -13.68 -15.08 -4.90
CA SER A 30 -13.34 -16.48 -4.66
C SER A 30 -12.07 -16.83 -5.42
N ALA A 31 -11.00 -17.11 -4.70
CA ALA A 31 -9.72 -17.56 -5.23
C ALA A 31 -8.97 -18.38 -4.17
N GLY A 32 -7.89 -19.07 -4.56
CA GLY A 32 -6.96 -19.63 -3.59
C GLY A 32 -6.31 -18.52 -2.76
N ALA A 33 -5.89 -18.79 -1.51
CA ALA A 33 -5.33 -17.75 -0.63
C ALA A 33 -4.13 -17.02 -1.26
N GLU A 34 -3.24 -17.77 -1.91
CA GLU A 34 -2.05 -17.22 -2.57
C GLU A 34 -2.41 -16.36 -3.79
N GLU A 35 -3.33 -16.85 -4.62
CA GLU A 35 -3.85 -16.15 -5.80
C GLU A 35 -4.60 -14.88 -5.40
N MET A 36 -5.38 -14.93 -4.32
CA MET A 36 -6.08 -13.77 -3.79
C MET A 36 -5.11 -12.67 -3.35
N LEU A 37 -4.02 -13.03 -2.67
CA LEU A 37 -2.98 -12.07 -2.28
C LEU A 37 -2.28 -11.46 -3.51
N GLU A 38 -2.04 -12.27 -4.54
CA GLU A 38 -1.49 -11.80 -5.82
C GLU A 38 -2.45 -10.80 -6.49
N MET A 39 -3.70 -11.20 -6.72
CA MET A 39 -4.75 -10.39 -7.35
C MET A 39 -5.04 -9.08 -6.62
N MET A 40 -4.88 -9.06 -5.30
CA MET A 40 -5.09 -7.89 -4.46
C MET A 40 -3.84 -7.01 -4.31
N GLY A 41 -2.71 -7.37 -4.90
CA GLY A 41 -1.48 -6.60 -4.80
C GLY A 41 -0.83 -6.65 -3.42
N LEU A 42 -1.00 -7.75 -2.68
CA LEU A 42 -0.60 -7.90 -1.28
C LEU A 42 0.59 -8.83 -1.07
N LYS A 43 1.31 -9.16 -2.15
CA LYS A 43 2.56 -9.95 -2.09
C LYS A 43 3.79 -9.09 -1.84
N SER A 44 4.88 -9.75 -1.42
CA SER A 44 6.16 -9.10 -1.13
C SER A 44 6.70 -8.26 -2.30
N HIS A 45 6.57 -8.73 -3.55
CA HIS A 45 7.05 -7.97 -4.70
C HIS A 45 6.24 -6.67 -4.94
N HIS A 46 4.92 -6.69 -4.67
CA HIS A 46 4.10 -5.46 -4.71
C HIS A 46 4.57 -4.43 -3.69
N ILE A 47 4.96 -4.89 -2.49
CA ILE A 47 5.56 -4.02 -1.47
C ILE A 47 6.90 -3.46 -1.97
N CYS A 48 7.77 -4.29 -2.55
CA CYS A 48 9.04 -3.84 -3.10
C CYS A 48 8.86 -2.78 -4.19
N ASP A 49 7.89 -2.93 -5.08
CA ASP A 49 7.64 -1.98 -6.15
C ASP A 49 7.03 -0.67 -5.63
N ALA A 50 6.11 -0.75 -4.67
CA ALA A 50 5.60 0.42 -3.95
C ALA A 50 6.74 1.20 -3.25
N VAL A 51 7.70 0.50 -2.66
CA VAL A 51 8.90 1.11 -2.05
C VAL A 51 9.75 1.82 -3.09
N LYS A 52 10.02 1.21 -4.25
CA LYS A 52 10.77 1.88 -5.33
C LYS A 52 10.05 3.15 -5.79
N ASN A 53 8.73 3.06 -5.98
CA ASN A 53 7.89 4.18 -6.43
C ASN A 53 7.83 5.34 -5.42
N VAL A 54 7.78 5.05 -4.11
CA VAL A 54 7.77 6.11 -3.08
C VAL A 54 9.14 6.76 -2.91
N ILE A 55 10.23 6.00 -3.03
CA ILE A 55 11.59 6.55 -2.98
C ILE A 55 11.82 7.51 -4.17
N ALA A 56 11.35 7.15 -5.37
CA ALA A 56 11.49 8.00 -6.55
C ALA A 56 10.74 9.35 -6.45
N ARG A 57 9.77 9.47 -5.52
CA ARG A 57 9.02 10.71 -5.25
C ARG A 57 9.64 11.58 -4.15
N LYS A 58 10.71 11.12 -3.49
CA LYS A 58 11.43 11.94 -2.50
C LYS A 58 12.12 13.08 -3.25
N VAL A 59 11.70 14.31 -2.96
CA VAL A 59 12.32 15.57 -3.40
C VAL A 59 13.28 16.08 -2.35
#